data_AF-A0A9D1IE01-F1
#
_entry.id   AF-A0A9D1IE01-F1
#
_cell.length_a   1.000
_cell.length_b   1.000
_cell.length_c   1.000
_cell.angle_alpha   90.00
_cell.angle_beta   90.00
_cell.angle_gamma   90.00
#
_symmetry.space_group_name_H-M   'P 1'
#
loop_
_entity.id
_entity.type
_entity.pdbx_description
1 polymer ?
#
loop_
_entity_poly.entity_id
_entity_poly.type
_entity_poly.pdbx_seq_one_letter_code
_entity_poly.pdbx_strand_id
1 'polypeptide(L)'
;MTHDPYQEALDRLKASKKYAFLCPETLENALKNAFRRYKKPKDAEKAARERLHGITGAFLSPEELRRAEDLLNRWTRGDEELLQKILALHASTRERLPLCAMDAVYDRIFSCTGRPESILDLACGFNPIYLGAHSLRVLGVDIQVDAGQAIRRWAEKNALPVRILPRDLTISPPPEGEFDLTLAMKLLPVLERQSPGAARRMLEAISSQWVAVSFPTRTLSGRTIGMEEHYAQWFAQRMPESYSLEARFVEGSELIYILRR
;
A
#
# COMPACT_ATOMS: atom_id res chain seq x y z
N MET A 1 -41.36 -6.02 1.58
CA MET A 1 -39.93 -5.80 1.34
C MET A 1 -39.20 -6.29 2.57
N THR A 2 -38.43 -7.36 2.45
CA THR A 2 -37.63 -7.90 3.55
C THR A 2 -36.54 -6.89 3.90
N HIS A 3 -36.57 -6.34 5.10
CA HIS A 3 -35.49 -5.53 5.65
C HIS A 3 -34.25 -6.42 5.76
N ASP A 4 -33.28 -6.25 4.86
CA ASP A 4 -31.95 -6.85 5.01
C ASP A 4 -31.07 -5.86 5.78
N PRO A 5 -30.80 -6.12 7.09
CA PRO A 5 -30.02 -5.19 7.91
C PRO A 5 -28.57 -5.04 7.42
N TYR A 6 -28.06 -6.02 6.66
CA TYR A 6 -26.73 -5.94 6.05
C TYR A 6 -26.72 -4.90 4.94
N GLN A 7 -27.66 -5.00 4.00
CA GLN A 7 -27.74 -4.06 2.87
C GLN A 7 -27.96 -2.62 3.35
N GLU A 8 -28.85 -2.41 4.31
CA GLU A 8 -29.08 -1.07 4.87
C GLU A 8 -27.83 -0.47 5.54
N ALA A 9 -27.06 -1.29 6.25
CA ALA A 9 -25.81 -0.85 6.87
C ALA A 9 -24.73 -0.54 5.82
N LEU A 10 -24.67 -1.33 4.74
CA LEU A 10 -23.75 -1.09 3.64
C LEU A 10 -24.07 0.22 2.92
N ASP A 11 -25.34 0.49 2.65
CA ASP A 11 -25.79 1.73 2.01
C ASP A 11 -25.46 2.95 2.87
N ARG A 12 -25.63 2.85 4.20
CA ARG A 12 -25.20 3.89 5.15
C ARG A 12 -23.69 4.13 5.13
N LEU A 13 -22.88 3.08 5.00
CA LEU A 13 -21.42 3.21 4.88
C LEU A 13 -21.02 3.87 3.55
N LYS A 14 -21.60 3.42 2.43
CA LYS A 14 -21.36 3.97 1.09
C LYS A 14 -21.78 5.44 0.96
N ALA A 15 -22.89 5.83 1.60
CA ALA A 15 -23.36 7.22 1.63
C ALA A 15 -22.55 8.13 2.58
N SER A 16 -21.67 7.57 3.43
CA SER A 16 -20.89 8.35 4.38
C SER A 16 -19.72 9.05 3.69
N LYS A 17 -19.72 10.39 3.73
CA LYS A 17 -18.57 11.21 3.31
C LYS A 17 -17.26 10.82 4.00
N LYS A 18 -17.34 10.23 5.20
CA LYS A 18 -16.17 9.75 5.96
C LYS A 18 -15.46 8.58 5.27
N TYR A 19 -16.12 7.80 4.43
CA TYR A 19 -15.53 6.62 3.79
C TYR A 19 -15.51 6.70 2.27
N ALA A 20 -15.97 7.81 1.69
CA ALA A 20 -16.03 8.01 0.24
C ALA A 20 -14.66 7.86 -0.45
N PHE A 21 -13.58 8.11 0.28
CA PHE A 21 -12.20 7.98 -0.21
C PHE A 21 -11.68 6.54 -0.22
N LEU A 22 -12.42 5.55 0.28
CA LEU A 22 -12.02 4.15 0.28
C LEU A 22 -12.65 3.37 -0.87
N CYS A 23 -11.97 2.31 -1.33
CA CYS A 23 -12.55 1.45 -2.34
C CYS A 23 -13.79 0.69 -1.80
N PRO A 24 -14.85 0.51 -2.61
CA PRO A 24 -16.08 -0.15 -2.17
C PRO A 24 -15.87 -1.54 -1.57
N GLU A 25 -14.94 -2.32 -2.13
CA GLU A 25 -14.56 -3.65 -1.64
C GLU A 25 -14.16 -3.63 -0.16
N THR A 26 -13.45 -2.60 0.29
CA THR A 26 -13.02 -2.46 1.69
C THR A 26 -14.22 -2.28 2.62
N LEU A 27 -15.21 -1.48 2.20
CA LEU A 27 -16.42 -1.22 3.00
C LEU A 27 -17.25 -2.50 3.14
N GLU A 28 -17.43 -3.21 2.03
CA GLU A 28 -18.16 -4.47 1.96
C GLU A 28 -17.49 -5.54 2.81
N ASN A 29 -16.17 -5.67 2.71
CA ASN A 29 -15.38 -6.62 3.49
C ASN A 29 -15.46 -6.35 4.99
N ALA A 30 -15.30 -5.09 5.40
CA ALA A 30 -15.39 -4.70 6.81
C ALA A 30 -16.75 -5.06 7.41
N LEU A 31 -17.83 -4.79 6.68
CA LEU A 31 -19.18 -5.09 7.11
C LEU A 31 -19.46 -6.59 7.12
N LYS A 32 -19.10 -7.31 6.06
CA LYS A 32 -19.28 -8.76 5.95
C LYS A 32 -18.60 -9.51 7.10
N ASN A 33 -17.38 -9.12 7.46
CA ASN A 33 -16.66 -9.71 8.59
C ASN A 33 -17.33 -9.39 9.93
N ALA A 34 -17.85 -8.16 10.10
CA ALA A 34 -18.55 -7.80 11.31
C ALA A 34 -19.87 -8.57 11.48
N PHE A 35 -20.66 -8.72 10.42
CA PHE A 35 -21.92 -9.48 10.46
C PHE A 35 -21.72 -10.99 10.71
N ARG A 36 -20.55 -11.55 10.35
CA ARG A 36 -20.18 -12.93 10.74
C ARG A 36 -19.93 -13.08 12.23
N ARG A 37 -19.48 -12.02 12.91
CA ARG A 37 -19.05 -12.05 14.32
C ARG A 37 -20.13 -11.58 15.29
N TYR A 38 -20.96 -10.62 14.89
CA TYR A 38 -21.94 -9.96 15.76
C TYR A 38 -23.37 -10.30 15.35
N LYS A 39 -24.17 -10.79 16.30
CA LYS A 39 -25.58 -11.15 16.07
C LYS A 39 -26.49 -9.93 15.88
N LYS A 40 -26.18 -8.80 16.53
CA LYS A 40 -26.97 -7.57 16.44
C LYS A 40 -26.43 -6.68 15.32
N PRO A 41 -27.27 -6.25 14.34
CA PRO A 41 -26.81 -5.43 13.21
C PRO A 41 -26.12 -4.12 13.62
N LYS A 42 -26.60 -3.46 14.69
CA LYS A 42 -25.97 -2.22 15.20
C LYS A 42 -24.55 -2.45 15.72
N ASP A 43 -24.32 -3.58 16.40
CA ASP A 43 -22.99 -3.92 16.91
C ASP A 43 -22.04 -4.29 15.76
N ALA A 44 -22.57 -4.98 14.75
CA ALA A 44 -21.82 -5.27 13.53
C ALA A 44 -21.42 -3.99 12.78
N GLU A 45 -22.35 -3.04 12.58
CA GLU A 45 -22.05 -1.76 11.94
C GLU A 45 -21.01 -0.96 12.74
N LYS A 46 -21.13 -0.93 14.08
CA LYS A 46 -20.15 -0.27 14.95
C LYS A 46 -18.76 -0.88 14.79
N ALA A 47 -18.65 -2.21 14.84
CA ALA A 47 -17.38 -2.91 14.67
C ALA A 47 -16.77 -2.70 13.27
N ALA A 48 -17.59 -2.65 12.23
CA ALA A 48 -17.13 -2.33 10.88
C ALA A 48 -16.54 -0.91 10.81
N ARG A 49 -17.21 0.08 11.41
CA ARG A 49 -16.72 1.48 11.47
C ARG A 49 -15.42 1.60 12.28
N GLU A 50 -15.29 0.87 13.38
CA GLU A 50 -14.04 0.81 14.16
C GLU A 50 -12.88 0.24 13.35
N ARG A 51 -13.12 -0.87 12.61
CA ARG A 51 -12.13 -1.45 11.69
C ARG A 51 -11.72 -0.46 10.60
N LEU A 52 -12.70 0.14 9.92
CA LEU A 52 -12.45 1.14 8.88
C LEU A 52 -11.64 2.30 9.44
N HIS A 53 -11.98 2.80 10.63
CA HIS A 53 -11.22 3.87 11.27
C HIS A 53 -9.75 3.49 11.49
N GLY A 54 -9.47 2.25 11.92
CA GLY A 54 -8.10 1.78 12.18
C GLY A 54 -7.24 1.62 10.93
N ILE A 55 -7.83 1.47 9.74
CA ILE A 55 -7.10 1.41 8.47
C ILE A 55 -7.06 2.76 7.73
N THR A 56 -7.85 3.74 8.19
CA THR A 56 -7.92 5.09 7.61
C THR A 56 -7.14 6.11 8.44
N GLY A 57 -6.44 7.04 7.78
CA GLY A 57 -5.95 8.27 8.41
C GLY A 57 -4.61 8.17 9.16
N ALA A 58 -4.05 6.96 9.33
CA ALA A 58 -2.72 6.81 9.92
C ALA A 58 -1.58 7.25 8.97
N PHE A 59 -1.81 7.17 7.66
CA PHE A 59 -0.77 7.41 6.65
C PHE A 59 -0.95 8.71 5.87
N LEU A 60 -2.20 9.19 5.72
CA LEU A 60 -2.54 10.39 4.98
C LEU A 60 -3.86 10.98 5.50
N SER A 61 -3.80 12.20 6.01
CA SER A 61 -4.97 12.97 6.42
C SER A 61 -5.64 13.69 5.24
N PRO A 62 -6.91 14.09 5.35
CA PRO A 62 -7.57 14.87 4.29
C PRO A 62 -6.91 16.22 4.01
N GLU A 63 -6.27 16.83 5.01
CA GLU A 63 -5.53 18.08 4.83
C GLU A 63 -4.21 17.87 4.08
N GLU A 64 -3.46 16.83 4.45
CA GLU A 64 -2.26 16.42 3.71
C GLU A 64 -2.60 16.06 2.26
N LEU A 65 -3.73 15.39 2.01
CA LEU A 65 -4.17 15.09 0.64
C LEU A 65 -4.46 16.36 -0.17
N ARG A 66 -5.21 17.33 0.37
CA ARG A 66 -5.45 18.60 -0.32
C ARG A 66 -4.15 19.32 -0.65
N ARG A 67 -3.22 19.36 0.32
CA ARG A 67 -1.90 19.96 0.12
C ARG A 67 -1.09 19.19 -0.93
N ALA A 68 -1.20 17.87 -0.97
CA ALA A 68 -0.53 17.04 -1.96
C ALA A 68 -1.06 17.36 -3.36
N GLU A 69 -2.38 17.49 -3.54
CA GLU A 69 -2.99 17.90 -4.81
C GLU A 69 -2.47 19.26 -5.29
N ASP A 70 -2.41 20.26 -4.40
CA ASP A 70 -1.88 21.59 -4.72
C ASP A 70 -0.40 21.57 -5.13
N LEU A 71 0.41 20.71 -4.51
CA LEU A 71 1.83 20.56 -4.86
C LEU A 71 1.99 19.76 -6.17
N LEU A 72 1.26 18.66 -6.33
CA LEU A 72 1.24 17.84 -7.55
C LEU A 72 0.82 18.68 -8.77
N ASN A 73 -0.13 19.60 -8.59
CA ASN A 73 -0.55 20.52 -9.64
C ASN A 73 0.55 21.51 -10.06
N ARG A 74 1.48 21.84 -9.17
CA ARG A 74 2.61 22.75 -9.47
C ARG A 74 3.86 22.02 -9.92
N TRP A 75 3.95 20.72 -9.65
CA TRP A 75 5.12 19.91 -9.98
C TRP A 75 5.39 19.87 -11.47
N THR A 76 6.67 20.00 -11.81
CA THR A 76 7.22 19.85 -13.15
C THR A 76 8.34 18.80 -13.11
N ARG A 77 8.59 18.16 -14.26
CA ARG A 77 9.61 17.12 -14.37
C ARG A 77 10.98 17.67 -13.96
N GLY A 78 11.65 16.99 -13.03
CA GLY A 78 12.95 17.38 -12.48
C GLY A 78 12.88 18.25 -11.23
N ASP A 79 11.69 18.67 -10.76
CA ASP A 79 11.55 19.42 -9.51
C ASP A 79 11.64 18.49 -8.29
N GLU A 80 12.87 18.22 -7.86
CA GLU A 80 13.20 17.37 -6.71
C GLU A 80 12.74 17.99 -5.37
N GLU A 81 12.81 19.31 -5.23
CA GLU A 81 12.40 19.99 -3.99
C GLU A 81 10.89 19.81 -3.76
N LEU A 82 10.10 20.00 -4.82
CA LEU A 82 8.66 19.84 -4.76
C LEU A 82 8.26 18.35 -4.65
N LEU A 83 8.99 17.46 -5.34
CA LEU A 83 8.82 16.02 -5.18
C LEU A 83 9.01 15.59 -3.72
N GLN A 84 10.08 16.04 -3.07
CA GLN A 84 10.34 15.73 -1.67
C GLN A 84 9.23 16.26 -0.75
N LYS A 85 8.73 17.49 -0.99
CA LYS A 85 7.61 18.07 -0.24
C LYS A 85 6.32 17.24 -0.39
N ILE A 86 6.03 16.74 -1.60
CA ILE A 86 4.87 15.88 -1.86
C ILE A 86 5.01 14.56 -1.11
N LEU A 87 6.14 13.87 -1.26
CA LEU A 87 6.40 12.58 -0.63
C LEU A 87 6.39 12.65 0.90
N ALA A 88 6.74 13.80 1.48
CA ALA A 88 6.70 14.03 2.92
C ALA A 88 5.27 14.06 3.50
N LEU A 89 4.23 14.23 2.68
CA LEU A 89 2.84 14.29 3.15
C LEU A 89 2.22 12.93 3.44
N HIS A 90 2.85 11.84 2.98
CA HIS A 90 2.39 10.48 3.27
C HIS A 90 3.40 9.78 4.19
N ALA A 91 2.94 9.20 5.29
CA ALA A 91 3.82 8.70 6.36
C ALA A 91 4.86 7.68 5.87
N SER A 92 4.46 6.71 5.03
CA SER A 92 5.36 5.65 4.54
C SER A 92 6.46 6.18 3.60
N THR A 93 6.18 7.20 2.78
CA THR A 93 7.17 7.81 1.89
C THR A 93 8.02 8.83 2.63
N ARG A 94 7.44 9.55 3.60
CA ARG A 94 8.17 10.44 4.51
C ARG A 94 9.29 9.72 5.26
N GLU A 95 9.05 8.48 5.69
CA GLU A 95 10.06 7.64 6.35
C GLU A 95 11.25 7.24 5.45
N ARG A 96 11.10 7.34 4.12
CA ARG A 96 12.16 7.08 3.13
C ARG A 96 12.89 8.34 2.68
N LEU A 97 12.48 9.52 3.15
CA LEU A 97 13.16 10.78 2.84
C LEU A 97 14.39 11.00 3.73
N PRO A 98 15.39 11.80 3.31
CA PRO A 98 15.46 12.63 2.08
C PRO A 98 15.54 11.81 0.78
N LEU A 99 15.40 12.46 -0.39
CA LEU A 99 15.40 11.76 -1.69
C LEU A 99 16.62 10.85 -1.88
N CYS A 100 17.82 11.26 -1.49
CA CYS A 100 19.01 10.41 -1.59
C CYS A 100 18.92 9.10 -0.78
N ALA A 101 18.15 9.05 0.32
CA ALA A 101 17.90 7.83 1.05
C ALA A 101 16.87 6.95 0.34
N MET A 102 15.87 7.56 -0.30
CA MET A 102 14.92 6.86 -1.16
C MET A 102 15.60 6.29 -2.39
N ASP A 103 16.55 7.02 -2.98
CA ASP A 103 17.39 6.58 -4.09
C ASP A 103 18.23 5.37 -3.68
N ALA A 104 18.88 5.41 -2.51
CA ALA A 104 19.64 4.27 -2.00
C ALA A 104 18.80 2.99 -1.87
N VAL A 105 17.53 3.11 -1.42
CA VAL A 105 16.59 1.97 -1.37
C VAL A 105 16.39 1.37 -2.76
N TYR A 106 16.09 2.19 -3.76
CA TYR A 106 15.78 1.71 -5.11
C TYR A 106 17.01 1.26 -5.88
N ASP A 107 18.15 1.95 -5.74
CA ASP A 107 19.41 1.53 -6.31
C ASP A 107 19.80 0.14 -5.78
N ARG A 108 19.60 -0.11 -4.48
CA ARG A 108 19.88 -1.42 -3.90
C ARG A 108 18.93 -2.50 -4.42
N ILE A 109 17.64 -2.20 -4.54
CA ILE A 109 16.66 -3.11 -5.17
C ILE A 109 17.07 -3.41 -6.62
N PHE A 110 17.30 -2.37 -7.43
CA PHE A 110 17.61 -2.51 -8.86
C PHE A 110 18.99 -3.10 -9.15
N SER A 111 19.93 -3.02 -8.20
CA SER A 111 21.20 -3.75 -8.29
C SER A 111 21.01 -5.27 -8.29
N CYS A 112 19.91 -5.76 -7.70
CA CYS A 112 19.56 -7.18 -7.68
C CYS A 112 18.66 -7.56 -8.86
N THR A 113 17.63 -6.74 -9.14
CA THR A 113 16.57 -7.07 -10.11
C THR A 113 16.87 -6.62 -11.53
N GLY A 114 17.87 -5.75 -11.72
CA GLY A 114 17.94 -4.86 -12.87
C GLY A 114 16.90 -3.74 -12.79
N ARG A 115 16.99 -2.76 -13.68
CA ARG A 115 15.96 -1.71 -13.80
C ARG A 115 14.71 -2.30 -14.47
N PRO A 116 13.55 -2.34 -13.80
CA PRO A 116 12.35 -2.95 -14.35
C PRO A 116 11.73 -2.05 -15.44
N GLU A 117 11.13 -2.67 -16.46
CA GLU A 117 10.30 -1.98 -17.45
C GLU A 117 8.88 -1.75 -16.92
N SER A 118 8.43 -2.56 -15.96
CA SER A 118 7.09 -2.53 -15.38
C SER A 118 7.09 -2.91 -13.89
N ILE A 119 6.42 -2.10 -13.07
CA ILE A 119 6.30 -2.29 -11.62
C ILE A 119 4.84 -2.44 -11.21
N LEU A 120 4.54 -3.46 -10.42
CA LEU A 120 3.31 -3.57 -9.64
C LEU A 120 3.60 -3.12 -8.20
N ASP A 121 2.99 -2.04 -7.74
CA ASP A 121 3.22 -1.50 -6.39
C ASP A 121 2.00 -1.73 -5.50
N LEU A 122 2.11 -2.65 -4.54
CA LEU A 122 1.00 -3.10 -3.71
C LEU A 122 0.91 -2.30 -2.40
N ALA A 123 -0.29 -1.78 -2.11
CA ALA A 123 -0.52 -0.78 -1.05
C ALA A 123 0.41 0.43 -1.22
N CYS A 124 0.38 1.00 -2.42
CA CYS A 124 1.42 1.87 -2.94
C CYS A 124 1.55 3.22 -2.21
N GLY A 125 0.48 3.73 -1.58
CA GLY A 125 0.45 5.09 -1.05
C GLY A 125 0.95 6.12 -2.07
N PHE A 126 1.90 6.97 -1.68
CA PHE A 126 2.53 7.97 -2.57
C PHE A 126 3.78 7.49 -3.30
N ASN A 127 4.17 6.23 -3.13
CA ASN A 127 5.37 5.67 -3.77
C ASN A 127 5.37 5.74 -5.31
N PRO A 128 4.24 5.58 -6.02
CA PRO A 128 4.20 5.74 -7.47
C PRO A 128 4.56 7.16 -7.95
N ILE A 129 4.45 8.18 -7.10
CA ILE A 129 4.88 9.55 -7.45
C ILE A 129 6.40 9.60 -7.62
N TYR A 130 7.15 9.00 -6.69
CA TYR A 130 8.61 8.88 -6.81
C TYR A 130 9.00 8.08 -8.05
N LEU A 131 8.41 6.89 -8.21
CA LEU A 131 8.73 6.00 -9.33
C LEU A 131 8.40 6.64 -10.69
N GLY A 132 7.24 7.31 -10.78
CA GLY A 132 6.81 8.04 -11.97
C GLY A 132 7.71 9.23 -12.30
N ALA A 133 8.17 9.99 -11.29
CA ALA A 133 9.14 11.07 -11.48
C ALA A 133 10.46 10.56 -12.09
N HIS A 134 10.84 9.32 -11.77
CA HIS A 134 11.99 8.61 -12.35
C HIS A 134 11.66 7.85 -13.64
N SER A 135 10.53 8.15 -14.28
CA SER A 135 10.10 7.59 -15.57
C SER A 135 9.95 6.07 -15.58
N LEU A 136 9.56 5.47 -14.45
CA LEU A 136 9.20 4.04 -14.37
C LEU A 136 7.71 3.86 -14.66
N ARG A 137 7.36 2.76 -15.36
CA ARG A 137 5.96 2.36 -15.57
C ARG A 137 5.46 1.65 -14.32
N VAL A 138 4.37 2.16 -13.75
CA VAL A 138 3.85 1.66 -12.47
C VAL A 138 2.35 1.44 -12.55
N LEU A 139 1.91 0.26 -12.10
CA LEU A 139 0.54 0.04 -11.63
C LEU A 139 0.56 0.02 -10.10
N GLY A 140 0.12 1.10 -9.47
CA GLY A 140 -0.09 1.14 -8.03
C GLY A 140 -1.44 0.54 -7.65
N VAL A 141 -1.50 -0.16 -6.53
CA VAL A 141 -2.73 -0.73 -5.97
C VAL A 141 -2.89 -0.20 -4.55
N ASP A 142 -4.03 0.40 -4.24
CA ASP A 142 -4.30 0.90 -2.90
C ASP A 142 -5.80 0.92 -2.60
N ILE A 143 -6.18 1.00 -1.32
CA ILE A 143 -7.56 1.18 -0.90
C ILE A 143 -7.99 2.64 -0.91
N GLN A 144 -7.05 3.61 -0.87
CA GLN A 144 -7.35 5.05 -0.87
C GLN A 144 -7.61 5.57 -2.30
N VAL A 145 -8.89 5.62 -2.69
CA VAL A 145 -9.37 6.06 -4.01
C VAL A 145 -8.96 7.49 -4.32
N ASP A 146 -9.16 8.44 -3.40
CA ASP A 146 -8.93 9.86 -3.67
C ASP A 146 -7.45 10.18 -3.86
N ALA A 147 -6.58 9.59 -3.02
CA ALA A 147 -5.13 9.64 -3.19
C ALA A 147 -4.73 9.07 -4.56
N GLY A 148 -5.27 7.92 -4.93
CA GLY A 148 -5.05 7.33 -6.25
C GLY A 148 -5.54 8.20 -7.41
N GLN A 149 -6.65 8.92 -7.25
CA GLN A 149 -7.14 9.87 -8.25
C GLN A 149 -6.22 11.09 -8.39
N ALA A 150 -5.71 11.64 -7.29
CA ALA A 150 -4.74 12.72 -7.31
C ALA A 150 -3.46 12.31 -8.08
N ILE A 151 -2.94 11.11 -7.82
CA ILE A 151 -1.77 10.56 -8.53
C ILE A 151 -2.09 10.37 -10.02
N ARG A 152 -3.26 9.83 -10.39
CA ARG A 152 -3.64 9.65 -11.80
C ARG A 152 -3.70 10.99 -12.55
N ARG A 153 -4.36 12.01 -11.99
CA ARG A 153 -4.42 13.35 -12.60
C ARG A 153 -3.04 13.96 -12.80
N TRP A 154 -2.16 13.80 -11.81
CA TRP A 154 -0.77 14.24 -11.91
C TRP A 154 0.00 13.51 -13.01
N ALA A 155 -0.16 12.18 -13.11
CA ALA A 155 0.51 11.36 -14.10
C ALA A 155 0.03 11.72 -15.52
N GLU A 156 -1.27 11.85 -15.73
CA GLU A 156 -1.88 12.27 -17.01
C GLU A 156 -1.37 13.63 -17.46
N LYS A 157 -1.38 14.63 -16.55
CA LYS A 157 -0.86 15.97 -16.82
C LYS A 157 0.60 15.97 -17.28
N ASN A 158 1.42 15.07 -16.74
CA ASN A 158 2.86 15.01 -16.99
C ASN A 158 3.28 13.92 -18.00
N ALA A 159 2.30 13.27 -18.65
CA ALA A 159 2.50 12.15 -19.58
C ALA A 159 3.38 11.03 -18.97
N LEU A 160 3.14 10.69 -17.70
CA LEU A 160 3.87 9.65 -16.98
C LEU A 160 3.12 8.31 -17.05
N PRO A 161 3.83 7.18 -17.19
CA PRO A 161 3.23 5.85 -17.31
C PRO A 161 2.81 5.27 -15.94
N VAL A 162 2.10 6.07 -15.13
CA VAL A 162 1.63 5.69 -13.79
C VAL A 162 0.12 5.53 -13.81
N ARG A 163 -0.35 4.36 -13.37
CA ARG A 163 -1.77 4.05 -13.15
C ARG A 163 -1.96 3.63 -11.71
N ILE A 164 -3.16 3.85 -11.19
CA ILE A 164 -3.56 3.37 -9.87
C ILE A 164 -4.81 2.52 -10.04
N LEU A 165 -4.93 1.44 -9.27
CA LEU A 165 -6.10 0.56 -9.21
C LEU A 165 -6.61 0.50 -7.76
N PRO A 166 -7.84 0.97 -7.49
CA PRO A 166 -8.44 0.79 -6.17
C PRO A 166 -8.77 -0.70 -5.92
N ARG A 167 -8.21 -1.31 -4.87
CA ARG A 167 -8.47 -2.73 -4.55
C ARG A 167 -8.14 -3.05 -3.09
N ASP A 168 -8.96 -3.88 -2.45
CA ASP A 168 -8.67 -4.41 -1.09
C ASP A 168 -7.88 -5.73 -1.18
N LEU A 169 -6.56 -5.64 -0.97
CA LEU A 169 -5.65 -6.79 -1.00
C LEU A 169 -5.86 -7.81 0.14
N THR A 170 -6.74 -7.53 1.11
CA THR A 170 -7.08 -8.50 2.17
C THR A 170 -8.10 -9.55 1.71
N ILE A 171 -8.81 -9.29 0.63
CA ILE A 171 -9.85 -10.17 0.06
C ILE A 171 -9.70 -10.42 -1.44
N SER A 172 -9.10 -9.49 -2.17
CA SER A 172 -8.88 -9.59 -3.61
C SER A 172 -7.40 -9.89 -3.89
N PRO A 173 -7.07 -10.79 -4.83
CA PRO A 173 -5.68 -11.02 -5.22
C PRO A 173 -5.08 -9.77 -5.88
N PRO A 174 -3.75 -9.66 -5.98
CA PRO A 174 -3.10 -8.70 -6.87
C PRO A 174 -3.72 -8.73 -8.28
N PRO A 175 -3.76 -7.60 -9.01
CA PRO A 175 -4.26 -7.61 -10.39
C PRO A 175 -3.39 -8.52 -11.25
N GLU A 176 -4.05 -9.23 -12.18
CA GLU A 176 -3.35 -10.02 -13.19
C GLU A 176 -2.56 -9.10 -14.13
N GLY A 177 -1.42 -9.59 -14.59
CA GLY A 177 -0.54 -8.89 -15.51
C GLY A 177 0.88 -9.45 -15.45
N GLU A 178 1.65 -9.14 -16.50
CA GLU A 178 3.09 -9.35 -16.51
C GLU A 178 3.76 -8.07 -15.99
N PHE A 179 4.48 -8.21 -14.87
CA PHE A 179 5.29 -7.15 -14.28
C PHE A 179 6.65 -7.71 -13.92
N ASP A 180 7.72 -6.98 -14.22
CA ASP A 180 9.09 -7.43 -13.94
C ASP A 180 9.34 -7.49 -12.43
N LEU A 181 8.81 -6.49 -11.71
CA LEU A 181 8.99 -6.31 -10.28
C LEU A 181 7.66 -6.01 -9.58
N THR A 182 7.33 -6.78 -8.55
CA THR A 182 6.28 -6.42 -7.59
C THR A 182 6.91 -5.84 -6.31
N LEU A 183 6.41 -4.69 -5.86
CA LEU A 183 6.77 -4.08 -4.58
C LEU A 183 5.66 -4.36 -3.55
N ALA A 184 6.04 -4.91 -2.40
CA ALA A 184 5.19 -5.11 -1.23
C ALA A 184 5.84 -4.44 -0.01
N MET A 185 5.89 -3.11 -0.03
CA MET A 185 6.64 -2.29 0.92
C MET A 185 5.82 -2.07 2.21
N LYS A 186 6.32 -2.53 3.36
CA LYS A 186 5.66 -2.45 4.69
C LYS A 186 4.23 -3.03 4.71
N LEU A 187 3.90 -3.93 3.79
CA LEU A 187 2.54 -4.41 3.57
C LEU A 187 2.19 -5.68 4.36
N LEU A 188 3.07 -6.69 4.34
CA LEU A 188 2.72 -8.04 4.81
C LEU A 188 2.21 -8.09 6.26
N PRO A 189 2.81 -7.40 7.24
CA PRO A 189 2.30 -7.41 8.62
C PRO A 189 0.90 -6.79 8.75
N VAL A 190 0.60 -5.80 7.90
CA VAL A 190 -0.71 -5.14 7.88
C VAL A 190 -1.77 -6.10 7.34
N LEU A 191 -1.48 -6.82 6.25
CA LEU A 191 -2.39 -7.84 5.70
C LEU A 191 -2.66 -8.94 6.71
N GLU A 192 -1.61 -9.49 7.33
CA GLU A 192 -1.75 -10.60 8.26
C GLU A 192 -2.60 -10.23 9.49
N ARG A 193 -2.40 -9.02 10.04
CA ARG A 193 -3.19 -8.52 11.16
C ARG A 193 -4.67 -8.35 10.79
N GLN A 194 -4.95 -7.95 9.55
CA GLN A 194 -6.31 -7.70 9.08
C GLN A 194 -7.06 -8.98 8.68
N SER A 195 -6.34 -9.98 8.17
CA SER A 195 -6.88 -11.24 7.66
C SER A 195 -5.79 -12.31 7.78
N PRO A 196 -5.83 -13.19 8.79
CA PRO A 196 -4.81 -14.22 8.98
C PRO A 196 -4.57 -15.06 7.71
N GLY A 197 -3.31 -15.31 7.39
CA GLY A 197 -2.86 -15.99 6.17
C GLY A 197 -2.93 -15.13 4.90
N ALA A 198 -3.41 -13.88 4.94
CA ALA A 198 -3.47 -13.03 3.75
C ALA A 198 -2.08 -12.68 3.22
N ALA A 199 -1.06 -12.57 4.09
CA ALA A 199 0.29 -12.31 3.62
C ALA A 199 0.81 -13.44 2.71
N ARG A 200 0.65 -14.69 3.15
CA ARG A 200 1.06 -15.87 2.37
C ARG A 200 0.27 -15.99 1.07
N ARG A 201 -1.07 -15.89 1.13
CA ARG A 201 -1.92 -15.93 -0.07
C ARG A 201 -1.56 -14.85 -1.08
N MET A 202 -1.19 -13.66 -0.61
CA MET A 202 -0.76 -12.58 -1.48
C MET A 202 0.57 -12.91 -2.17
N LEU A 203 1.58 -13.41 -1.44
CA LEU A 203 2.85 -13.84 -2.04
C LEU A 203 2.66 -14.95 -3.08
N GLU A 204 1.80 -15.94 -2.80
CA GLU A 204 1.48 -17.02 -3.73
C GLU A 204 0.79 -16.50 -5.01
N ALA A 205 0.02 -15.42 -4.91
CA ALA A 205 -0.73 -14.82 -6.02
C ALA A 205 0.07 -13.84 -6.88
N ILE A 206 1.23 -13.34 -6.44
CA ILE A 206 2.08 -12.45 -7.25
C ILE A 206 2.68 -13.22 -8.43
N SER A 207 2.49 -12.74 -9.65
CA SER A 207 3.03 -13.37 -10.88
C SER A 207 4.40 -12.85 -11.32
N SER A 208 4.90 -11.74 -10.74
CA SER A 208 6.18 -11.15 -11.13
C SER A 208 7.37 -12.07 -10.92
N GLN A 209 8.38 -11.93 -11.79
CA GLN A 209 9.67 -12.61 -11.64
C GLN A 209 10.37 -12.18 -10.35
N TRP A 210 10.42 -10.88 -10.08
CA TRP A 210 11.02 -10.31 -8.89
C TRP A 210 9.98 -9.76 -7.93
N VAL A 211 10.24 -9.91 -6.63
CA VAL A 211 9.42 -9.32 -5.57
C VAL A 211 10.32 -8.67 -4.53
N ALA A 212 10.12 -7.37 -4.28
CA ALA A 212 10.73 -6.69 -3.15
C ALA A 212 9.70 -6.57 -2.01
N VAL A 213 10.01 -7.17 -0.86
CA VAL A 213 9.18 -7.12 0.34
C VAL A 213 9.91 -6.29 1.39
N SER A 214 9.26 -5.31 2.00
CA SER A 214 9.87 -4.56 3.11
C SER A 214 9.07 -4.61 4.41
N PHE A 215 9.79 -4.44 5.51
CA PHE A 215 9.25 -4.39 6.87
C PHE A 215 9.78 -3.14 7.59
N PRO A 216 8.95 -2.47 8.39
CA PRO A 216 9.44 -1.37 9.21
C PRO A 216 10.35 -1.91 10.32
N THR A 217 11.54 -1.32 10.49
CA THR A 217 12.46 -1.67 11.59
C THR A 217 12.17 -0.90 12.88
N ARG A 218 11.22 0.04 12.84
CA ARG A 218 10.74 0.83 13.97
C ARG A 218 9.23 0.83 14.00
N THR A 219 8.64 0.92 15.20
CA THR A 219 7.21 1.24 15.31
C THR A 219 6.95 2.68 14.88
N LEU A 220 5.71 3.01 14.51
CA LEU A 220 5.28 4.40 14.28
C LEU A 220 5.53 5.32 15.50
N SER A 221 5.69 4.74 16.70
CA SER A 221 6.04 5.42 17.96
C SER A 221 7.54 5.46 18.28
N GLY A 222 8.41 4.94 17.40
CA GLY A 222 9.88 5.06 17.50
C GLY A 222 10.61 3.99 18.32
N ARG A 223 9.99 2.87 18.70
CA ARG A 223 10.68 1.78 19.43
C ARG A 223 11.37 0.81 18.46
N THR A 224 12.60 0.41 18.79
CA THR A 224 13.53 -0.33 17.90
C THR A 224 13.82 -1.77 18.33
N ILE A 225 13.47 -2.18 19.56
CA ILE A 225 14.01 -3.42 20.14
C ILE A 225 13.29 -4.66 19.56
N GLY A 226 14.04 -5.51 18.85
CA GLY A 226 13.63 -6.86 18.41
C GLY A 226 12.78 -6.95 17.14
N MET A 227 12.45 -5.82 16.49
CA MET A 227 11.55 -5.80 15.34
C MET A 227 12.15 -6.49 14.10
N GLU A 228 13.45 -6.33 13.86
CA GLU A 228 14.11 -6.95 12.72
C GLU A 228 14.12 -8.48 12.84
N GLU A 229 14.57 -9.02 13.99
CA GLU A 229 14.57 -10.46 14.27
C GLU A 229 13.16 -11.04 14.25
N HIS A 230 12.19 -10.33 14.83
CA HIS A 230 10.79 -10.74 14.78
C HIS A 230 10.29 -10.88 13.34
N TYR A 231 10.50 -9.86 12.50
CA TYR A 231 10.04 -9.93 11.11
C TYR A 231 10.83 -10.91 10.26
N ALA A 232 12.13 -11.10 10.53
CA ALA A 232 12.92 -12.12 9.85
C ALA A 232 12.40 -13.53 10.14
N GLN A 233 12.16 -13.87 11.40
CA GLN A 233 11.57 -15.17 11.78
C GLN A 233 10.14 -15.31 11.23
N TRP A 234 9.35 -14.26 11.33
CA TRP A 234 7.97 -14.23 10.86
C TRP A 234 7.86 -14.47 9.35
N PHE A 235 8.76 -13.86 8.58
CA PHE A 235 8.79 -13.94 7.12
C PHE A 235 9.35 -15.28 6.63
N ALA A 236 10.41 -15.79 7.26
CA ALA A 236 10.98 -17.09 6.92
C ALA A 236 9.95 -18.23 6.99
N GLN A 237 9.00 -18.16 7.93
CA GLN A 237 7.91 -19.15 8.07
C GLN A 237 6.79 -19.02 7.01
N ARG A 238 6.76 -17.90 6.27
CA ARG A 238 5.65 -17.54 5.37
C ARG A 238 6.05 -17.41 3.92
N MET A 239 7.35 -17.31 3.63
CA MET A 239 7.86 -17.28 2.26
C MET A 239 7.46 -18.58 1.54
N PRO A 240 6.73 -18.49 0.41
CA PRO A 240 6.42 -19.68 -0.38
C PRO A 240 7.70 -20.36 -0.89
N GLU A 241 7.68 -21.69 -1.00
CA GLU A 241 8.81 -22.48 -1.50
C GLU A 241 9.14 -22.18 -2.97
N SER A 242 8.20 -21.56 -3.70
CA SER A 242 8.38 -21.11 -5.09
C SER A 242 9.27 -19.88 -5.24
N TYR A 243 9.85 -19.37 -4.15
CA TYR A 243 10.75 -18.21 -4.17
C TYR A 243 12.14 -18.60 -3.66
N SER A 244 13.18 -18.12 -4.33
CA SER A 244 14.52 -18.00 -3.76
C SER A 244 14.71 -16.63 -3.12
N LEU A 245 15.45 -16.59 -2.00
CA LEU A 245 15.89 -15.35 -1.39
C LEU A 245 17.23 -14.93 -2.02
N GLU A 246 17.21 -13.84 -2.78
CA GLU A 246 18.39 -13.35 -3.51
C GLU A 246 19.18 -12.31 -2.70
N ALA A 247 18.48 -11.47 -1.94
CA ALA A 247 19.11 -10.50 -1.06
C ALA A 247 18.26 -10.16 0.16
N ARG A 248 18.94 -9.87 1.27
CA ARG A 248 18.35 -9.26 2.47
C ARG A 248 19.27 -8.12 2.91
N PHE A 249 18.71 -6.95 3.13
CA PHE A 249 19.46 -5.79 3.61
C PHE A 249 18.56 -4.84 4.40
N VAL A 250 19.18 -3.97 5.19
CA VAL A 250 18.50 -2.86 5.85
C VAL A 250 18.95 -1.57 5.18
N GLU A 251 18.00 -0.74 4.79
CA GLU A 251 18.27 0.60 4.25
C GLU A 251 17.41 1.61 5.00
N GLY A 252 18.05 2.61 5.60
CA GLY A 252 17.41 3.55 6.53
C GLY A 252 16.66 2.85 7.68
N SER A 253 15.33 2.88 7.62
CA SER A 253 14.45 2.25 8.63
C SER A 253 13.65 1.06 8.07
N GLU A 254 14.07 0.50 6.93
CA GLU A 254 13.39 -0.62 6.28
C GLU A 254 14.29 -1.84 6.14
N LEU A 255 13.78 -2.99 6.60
CA LEU A 255 14.33 -4.30 6.30
C LEU A 255 13.71 -4.78 4.99
N ILE A 256 14.53 -5.05 3.99
CA ILE A 256 14.10 -5.37 2.63
C ILE A 256 14.60 -6.77 2.25
N TYR A 257 13.71 -7.54 1.64
CA TYR A 257 13.97 -8.86 1.05
C TYR A 257 13.72 -8.78 -0.46
N ILE A 258 14.66 -9.28 -1.24
CA ILE A 258 14.53 -9.46 -2.68
C ILE A 258 14.34 -10.94 -2.96
N LEU A 259 13.20 -11.27 -3.54
CA LEU A 259 12.80 -12.63 -3.88
C LEU A 259 12.78 -12.79 -5.40
N ARG A 260 13.10 -13.98 -5.86
CA ARG A 260 12.98 -14.38 -7.25
C ARG A 260 12.16 -15.67 -7.36
N ARG A 261 11.26 -15.71 -8.34
CA ARG A 261 10.57 -16.96 -8.73
C ARG A 261 11.46 -17.87 -9.58
#